data_AF-A0A6L9JMW7-F1
#
_entry.id   AF-A0A6L9JMW7-F1
#
_cell.length_a   1.000
_cell.length_b   1.000
_cell.length_c   1.000
_cell.angle_alpha   90.00
_cell.angle_beta   90.00
_cell.angle_gamma   90.00
#
_symmetry.space_group_name_H-M   'P 1'
#
loop_
_entity.id
_entity.type
_entity.pdbx_description
1 polymer ?
#
loop_
_entity_poly.entity_id
_entity_poly.type
_entity_poly.pdbx_seq_one_letter_code
_entity_poly.pdbx_strand_id
1 'polypeptide(L)'
;MAKNAVPNSRKVNGKALTGDISLNAGDVGAVNGLTDFDDLPDNNYIGIFESGLKTQWAKGINIGNKKGDVGQVYVGNNGDLYSYFILARSKARQGGVVNTHPVGSPIPYPHRYTPAGYLTCNGQTFDKSAYPQLALAYPDGRVPDLRGEFIRGWDDSRGVDPGRVCGSWQGDAIQNITGGFAVRLMDGYSQLESLSGAFNATRNSSSGLYASYPSGKRGADDVTFDASHVARTANETRPRNVAFNYIVRAA
;
A
#
# COMPACT_ATOMS: atom_id res chain seq x y z
N MET A 1 -52.24 23.99 52.48
CA MET A 1 -52.41 23.15 51.27
C MET A 1 -51.29 23.51 50.30
N ALA A 2 -50.48 22.54 49.88
CA ALA A 2 -49.29 22.83 49.06
C ALA A 2 -49.68 23.30 47.65
N LYS A 3 -49.17 24.46 47.24
CA LYS A 3 -49.58 25.23 46.05
C LYS A 3 -48.92 24.75 44.73
N ASN A 4 -48.46 23.50 44.66
CA ASN A 4 -47.79 22.87 43.51
C ASN A 4 -48.05 21.35 43.48
N ALA A 5 -49.27 20.91 43.80
CA ALA A 5 -49.63 19.49 43.73
C ALA A 5 -49.54 18.99 42.27
N VAL A 6 -48.90 17.83 42.07
CA VAL A 6 -48.78 17.18 40.76
C VAL A 6 -50.19 16.97 40.19
N PRO A 7 -50.50 17.39 38.94
CA PRO A 7 -51.83 17.29 38.38
C PRO A 7 -52.35 15.85 38.33
N ASN A 8 -53.60 15.65 38.76
CA ASN A 8 -54.27 14.34 38.85
C ASN A 8 -54.56 13.71 37.46
N SER A 9 -54.19 14.39 36.37
CA SER A 9 -54.54 14.07 34.98
C SER A 9 -53.32 13.70 34.12
N ARG A 10 -52.24 13.19 34.72
CA ARG A 10 -51.07 12.71 33.96
C ARG A 10 -51.52 11.68 32.91
N LYS A 11 -51.07 11.83 31.66
CA LYS A 11 -51.34 10.89 30.57
C LYS A 11 -50.04 10.40 29.93
N VAL A 12 -49.99 9.13 29.55
CA VAL A 12 -48.95 8.58 28.65
C VAL A 12 -49.65 8.05 27.41
N ASN A 13 -49.24 8.52 26.23
CA ASN A 13 -49.87 8.22 24.94
C ASN A 13 -51.41 8.35 24.96
N GLY A 14 -51.92 9.45 25.54
CA GLY A 14 -53.35 9.77 25.59
C GLY A 14 -54.17 9.02 26.66
N LYS A 15 -53.59 8.04 27.38
CA LYS A 15 -54.27 7.27 28.43
C LYS A 15 -53.96 7.83 29.81
N ALA A 16 -54.99 8.00 30.64
CA ALA A 16 -54.85 8.49 32.02
C ALA A 16 -54.01 7.53 32.88
N LEU A 17 -53.09 8.06 33.67
CA LEU A 17 -52.31 7.28 34.65
C LEU A 17 -53.17 7.04 35.89
N THR A 18 -53.61 5.79 36.08
CA THR A 18 -54.39 5.36 37.24
C THR A 18 -53.52 4.92 38.42
N GLY A 19 -52.19 4.91 38.25
CA GLY A 19 -51.19 4.54 39.25
C GLY A 19 -49.77 4.81 38.76
N ASP A 20 -48.77 4.42 39.55
CA ASP A 20 -47.36 4.55 39.18
C ASP A 20 -47.00 3.57 38.04
N ILE A 21 -46.17 4.04 37.10
CA ILE A 21 -45.62 3.19 36.04
C ILE A 21 -44.33 2.58 36.58
N SER A 22 -44.35 1.28 36.81
CA SER A 22 -43.14 0.49 37.04
C SER A 22 -42.68 -0.08 35.70
N LEU A 23 -41.48 0.31 35.24
CA LEU A 23 -40.81 -0.30 34.10
C LEU A 23 -39.70 -1.20 34.61
N ASN A 24 -39.61 -2.41 34.07
CA ASN A 24 -38.46 -3.28 34.22
C ASN A 24 -37.59 -3.23 32.95
N ALA A 25 -36.39 -3.84 33.01
CA ALA A 25 -35.45 -3.88 31.88
C ALA A 25 -36.07 -4.51 30.61
N GLY A 26 -36.94 -5.50 30.76
CA GLY A 26 -37.66 -6.13 29.66
C GLY A 26 -38.65 -5.20 28.96
N ASP A 27 -39.33 -4.33 29.71
CA ASP A 27 -40.34 -3.41 29.17
C ASP A 27 -39.75 -2.37 28.21
N VAL A 28 -38.46 -2.06 28.35
CA VAL A 28 -37.74 -1.07 27.53
C VAL A 28 -36.72 -1.70 26.58
N GLY A 29 -36.63 -3.04 26.54
CA GLY A 29 -35.62 -3.75 25.76
C GLY A 29 -34.18 -3.39 26.19
N ALA A 30 -33.98 -3.10 27.48
CA ALA A 30 -32.65 -2.78 28.00
C ALA A 30 -31.73 -3.99 27.82
N VAL A 31 -30.63 -3.78 27.11
CA VAL A 31 -29.54 -4.75 27.04
C VAL A 31 -28.77 -4.75 28.35
N ASN A 32 -28.20 -5.90 28.70
CA ASN A 32 -27.28 -5.97 29.84
C ASN A 32 -26.15 -4.96 29.63
N GLY A 33 -25.70 -4.36 30.74
CA GLY A 33 -24.51 -3.53 30.75
C GLY A 33 -23.28 -4.27 30.22
N LEU A 34 -22.20 -3.53 30.00
CA LEU A 34 -20.92 -4.06 29.55
C LEU A 34 -20.55 -5.31 30.37
N THR A 35 -20.39 -6.45 29.69
CA THR A 35 -19.97 -7.70 30.32
C THR A 35 -18.51 -7.96 29.97
N ASP A 36 -17.70 -8.21 30.99
CA ASP A 36 -16.27 -8.51 30.83
C ASP A 36 -16.03 -10.01 30.60
N PHE A 37 -15.08 -10.33 29.72
CA PHE A 37 -14.68 -11.68 29.37
C PHE A 37 -13.15 -11.79 29.26
N ASP A 38 -12.60 -12.97 29.57
CA ASP A 38 -11.18 -13.23 29.31
C ASP A 38 -10.86 -13.31 27.80
N ASP A 39 -11.79 -13.91 27.06
CA ASP A 39 -11.74 -14.17 25.62
C ASP A 39 -12.91 -13.51 24.89
N LEU A 40 -12.81 -13.34 23.56
CA LEU A 40 -13.91 -12.85 22.74
C LEU A 40 -15.12 -13.77 22.94
N PRO A 41 -16.29 -13.25 23.33
CA PRO A 41 -17.44 -14.10 23.61
C PRO A 41 -17.86 -14.91 22.39
N ASP A 42 -18.27 -16.15 22.63
CA ASP A 42 -18.86 -17.01 21.61
C ASP A 42 -20.36 -16.74 21.45
N ASN A 43 -21.06 -17.59 20.68
CA ASN A 43 -22.48 -17.44 20.44
C ASN A 43 -23.38 -17.66 21.68
N ASN A 44 -22.83 -17.96 22.86
CA ASN A 44 -23.61 -18.03 24.10
C ASN A 44 -23.91 -16.67 24.72
N TYR A 45 -23.31 -15.59 24.20
CA TYR A 45 -23.52 -14.24 24.69
C TYR A 45 -24.06 -13.34 23.58
N ILE A 46 -25.12 -12.59 23.91
CA ILE A 46 -25.73 -11.54 23.10
C ILE A 46 -25.74 -10.27 23.96
N GLY A 47 -25.22 -9.17 23.44
CA GLY A 47 -25.04 -7.93 24.19
C GLY A 47 -23.67 -7.30 23.96
N ILE A 48 -23.43 -6.20 24.69
CA ILE A 48 -22.20 -5.43 24.66
C ILE A 48 -21.12 -6.07 25.53
N PHE A 49 -19.92 -6.24 25.00
CA PHE A 49 -18.83 -6.89 25.72
C PHE A 49 -17.56 -6.05 25.73
N GLU A 50 -16.74 -6.29 26.74
CA GLU A 50 -15.31 -6.07 26.68
C GLU A 50 -14.58 -7.41 26.89
N SER A 51 -13.38 -7.54 26.33
CA SER A 51 -12.55 -8.72 26.56
C SER A 51 -11.07 -8.37 26.69
N GLY A 52 -10.38 -8.89 27.72
CA GLY A 52 -9.10 -8.31 28.17
C GLY A 52 -7.88 -9.24 28.22
N LEU A 53 -7.96 -10.38 28.90
CA LEU A 53 -6.74 -11.07 29.37
C LEU A 53 -6.05 -11.96 28.32
N LYS A 54 -6.75 -12.41 27.27
CA LYS A 54 -6.17 -13.25 26.19
C LYS A 54 -6.37 -12.72 24.77
N THR A 55 -7.19 -11.68 24.61
CA THR A 55 -7.62 -11.15 23.29
C THR A 55 -7.14 -9.75 23.00
N GLN A 56 -6.23 -9.24 23.82
CA GLN A 56 -5.62 -7.93 23.66
C GLN A 56 -6.63 -6.76 23.67
N TRP A 57 -7.56 -6.71 24.63
CA TRP A 57 -8.48 -5.58 24.84
C TRP A 57 -9.39 -5.25 23.65
N ALA A 58 -10.48 -5.99 23.49
CA ALA A 58 -11.53 -5.71 22.51
C ALA A 58 -12.80 -5.15 23.16
N LYS A 59 -13.54 -4.32 22.44
CA LYS A 59 -14.87 -3.83 22.84
C LYS A 59 -15.83 -3.96 21.68
N GLY A 60 -17.01 -4.52 21.93
CA GLY A 60 -17.93 -4.82 20.83
C GLY A 60 -19.33 -5.24 21.26
N ILE A 61 -20.04 -5.85 20.32
CA ILE A 61 -21.39 -6.33 20.48
C ILE A 61 -21.59 -7.65 19.74
N ASN A 62 -22.28 -8.57 20.40
CA ASN A 62 -22.86 -9.76 19.78
C ASN A 62 -24.36 -9.52 19.55
N ILE A 63 -24.82 -9.72 18.33
CA ILE A 63 -26.20 -9.51 17.87
C ILE A 63 -26.73 -10.81 17.29
N GLY A 64 -27.92 -11.24 17.71
CA GLY A 64 -28.56 -12.46 17.22
C GLY A 64 -29.20 -13.26 18.34
N ASN A 65 -29.31 -14.57 18.14
CA ASN A 65 -29.91 -15.48 19.11
C ASN A 65 -28.82 -16.24 19.87
N LYS A 66 -28.94 -16.29 21.20
CA LYS A 66 -28.05 -17.10 22.04
C LYS A 66 -28.09 -18.57 21.59
N LYS A 67 -26.92 -19.18 21.41
CA LYS A 67 -26.70 -20.53 20.83
C LYS A 67 -27.11 -20.68 19.36
N GLY A 68 -27.66 -19.63 18.75
CA GLY A 68 -27.93 -19.55 17.32
C GLY A 68 -26.73 -18.97 16.57
N ASP A 69 -27.00 -18.48 15.36
CA ASP A 69 -26.04 -17.69 14.61
C ASP A 69 -25.97 -16.27 15.17
N VAL A 70 -24.75 -15.75 15.31
CA VAL A 70 -24.49 -14.47 15.98
C VAL A 70 -23.58 -13.61 15.12
N GLY A 71 -24.02 -12.39 14.82
CA GLY A 71 -23.15 -11.35 14.30
C GLY A 71 -22.31 -10.77 15.45
N GLN A 72 -21.00 -10.70 15.28
CA GLN A 72 -20.06 -10.14 16.24
C GLN A 72 -19.32 -8.98 15.58
N VAL A 73 -19.44 -7.78 16.14
CA VAL A 73 -18.74 -6.58 15.69
C VAL A 73 -17.95 -6.02 16.85
N TYR A 74 -16.66 -5.78 16.67
CA TYR A 74 -15.81 -5.24 17.74
C TYR A 74 -14.63 -4.44 17.20
N VAL A 75 -14.07 -3.58 18.05
CA VAL A 75 -12.80 -2.89 17.82
C VAL A 75 -11.74 -3.54 18.70
N GLY A 76 -10.60 -3.90 18.11
CA GLY A 76 -9.43 -4.43 18.83
C GLY A 76 -8.53 -3.32 19.40
N ASN A 77 -7.49 -3.68 20.15
CA ASN A 77 -6.49 -2.71 20.66
C ASN A 77 -5.76 -1.92 19.57
N ASN A 78 -5.68 -2.46 18.37
CA ASN A 78 -5.06 -1.86 17.21
C ASN A 78 -5.99 -0.83 16.52
N GLY A 79 -7.23 -0.67 16.98
CA GLY A 79 -8.21 0.24 16.40
C GLY A 79 -8.91 -0.30 15.16
N ASP A 80 -8.56 -1.50 14.70
CA ASP A 80 -9.21 -2.13 13.56
C ASP A 80 -10.64 -2.58 13.94
N LEU A 81 -11.59 -2.31 13.05
CA LEU A 81 -12.95 -2.81 13.16
C LEU A 81 -13.02 -4.23 12.62
N TYR A 82 -13.55 -5.14 13.41
CA TYR A 82 -13.78 -6.52 13.04
C TYR A 82 -15.28 -6.79 12.91
N SER A 83 -15.65 -7.56 11.89
CA SER A 83 -17.01 -8.06 11.70
C SER A 83 -16.97 -9.54 11.39
N TYR A 84 -17.64 -10.33 12.21
CA TYR A 84 -17.71 -11.78 12.11
C TYR A 84 -19.15 -12.28 12.19
N PHE A 85 -19.39 -13.41 11.55
CA PHE A 85 -20.55 -14.25 11.74
C PHE A 85 -20.13 -15.53 12.47
N ILE A 86 -20.64 -15.76 13.68
CA ILE A 86 -20.37 -16.93 14.50
C ILE A 86 -21.46 -17.96 14.20
N LEU A 87 -21.09 -19.07 13.57
CA LEU A 87 -22.01 -20.14 13.20
C LEU A 87 -22.44 -20.97 14.42
N ALA A 88 -23.75 -21.22 14.57
CA ALA A 88 -24.31 -21.97 15.68
C ALA A 88 -23.71 -23.38 15.83
N ARG A 89 -23.52 -24.06 14.70
CA ARG A 89 -23.16 -25.49 14.65
C ARG A 89 -21.67 -25.75 14.90
N SER A 90 -20.80 -24.90 14.36
CA SER A 90 -19.34 -25.09 14.40
C SER A 90 -18.64 -24.14 15.35
N LYS A 91 -19.33 -23.10 15.84
CA LYS A 91 -18.75 -21.94 16.54
C LYS A 91 -17.65 -21.23 15.73
N ALA A 92 -17.57 -21.48 14.43
CA ALA A 92 -16.59 -20.86 13.56
C ALA A 92 -16.94 -19.39 13.34
N ARG A 93 -15.92 -18.53 13.42
CA ARG A 93 -16.00 -17.11 13.05
C ARG A 93 -15.72 -16.97 11.56
N GLN A 94 -16.70 -16.51 10.80
CA GLN A 94 -16.56 -16.19 9.38
C GLN A 94 -16.57 -14.67 9.21
N GLY A 95 -15.47 -14.10 8.73
CA GLY A 95 -15.29 -12.65 8.63
C GLY A 95 -13.86 -12.23 8.93
N GLY A 96 -13.66 -10.95 9.24
CA GLY A 96 -12.32 -10.39 9.45
C GLY A 96 -12.34 -8.90 9.72
N VAL A 97 -11.19 -8.27 9.50
CA VAL A 97 -11.05 -6.80 9.55
C VAL A 97 -11.90 -6.19 8.42
N VAL A 98 -12.70 -5.19 8.76
CA VAL A 98 -13.65 -4.55 7.84
C VAL A 98 -12.91 -3.56 6.94
N ASN A 99 -12.73 -3.95 5.67
CA ASN A 99 -12.41 -3.06 4.54
C ASN A 99 -11.24 -2.09 4.77
N THR A 100 -10.14 -2.55 5.36
CA THR A 100 -8.94 -1.73 5.56
C THR A 100 -7.86 -2.11 4.55
N HIS A 101 -7.28 -1.11 3.88
CA HIS A 101 -5.96 -1.30 3.25
C HIS A 101 -4.92 -1.61 4.35
N PRO A 102 -4.01 -2.57 4.17
CA PRO A 102 -3.00 -2.88 5.18
C PRO A 102 -2.19 -1.65 5.58
N VAL A 103 -1.96 -1.45 6.88
CA VAL A 103 -1.07 -0.37 7.36
C VAL A 103 0.32 -0.56 6.78
N GLY A 104 0.92 0.54 6.32
CA GLY A 104 2.25 0.52 5.70
C GLY A 104 2.30 0.04 4.25
N SER A 105 1.18 -0.35 3.63
CA SER A 105 1.18 -0.60 2.17
C SER A 105 1.21 0.74 1.42
N PRO A 106 2.17 0.96 0.50
CA PRO A 106 2.13 2.14 -0.36
C PRO A 106 0.89 2.12 -1.27
N ILE A 107 0.19 3.25 -1.32
CA ILE A 107 -1.03 3.45 -2.12
C ILE A 107 -0.75 4.61 -3.09
N PRO A 108 -0.87 4.39 -4.41
CA PRO A 108 -0.88 5.48 -5.38
C PRO A 108 -2.11 6.37 -5.13
N TYR A 109 -1.86 7.65 -4.88
CA TYR A 109 -2.87 8.65 -4.59
C TYR A 109 -2.77 9.81 -5.59
N PRO A 110 -3.88 10.21 -6.25
CA PRO A 110 -3.84 11.13 -7.39
C PRO A 110 -3.57 12.58 -7.00
N HIS A 111 -3.53 12.92 -5.71
CA HIS A 111 -3.42 14.29 -5.23
C HIS A 111 -2.13 14.51 -4.43
N ARG A 112 -1.57 15.72 -4.52
CA ARG A 112 -0.32 16.09 -3.82
C ARG A 112 -0.47 16.14 -2.30
N TYR A 113 -1.59 16.65 -1.80
CA TYR A 113 -1.86 16.73 -0.36
C TYR A 113 -2.30 15.38 0.18
N THR A 114 -1.62 14.91 1.21
CA THR A 114 -1.94 13.63 1.85
C THR A 114 -3.20 13.80 2.71
N PRO A 115 -4.20 12.90 2.58
CA PRO A 115 -5.41 12.96 3.39
C PRO A 115 -5.12 12.64 4.86
N ALA A 116 -5.99 13.09 5.76
CA ALA A 116 -5.89 12.76 7.18
C ALA A 116 -5.90 11.23 7.41
N GLY A 117 -5.07 10.76 8.36
CA GLY A 117 -4.89 9.33 8.62
C GLY A 117 -3.85 8.64 7.74
N TYR A 118 -3.19 9.36 6.83
CA TYR A 118 -2.15 8.85 5.96
C TYR A 118 -0.85 9.65 6.08
N LEU A 119 0.27 9.03 5.72
CA LEU A 119 1.58 9.67 5.62
C LEU A 119 2.10 9.58 4.18
N THR A 120 2.78 10.61 3.70
CA THR A 120 3.48 10.59 2.40
C THR A 120 4.73 9.73 2.48
N CYS A 121 4.98 8.88 1.48
CA CYS A 121 6.23 8.14 1.31
C CYS A 121 7.36 9.03 0.78
N ASN A 122 7.84 9.95 1.60
CA ASN A 122 8.90 10.92 1.30
C ASN A 122 10.13 10.75 2.22
N GLY A 123 10.28 9.59 2.84
CA GLY A 123 11.37 9.32 3.78
C GLY A 123 11.19 9.90 5.18
N GLN A 124 10.04 10.52 5.51
CA GLN A 124 9.83 11.15 6.83
C GLN A 124 9.82 10.14 7.99
N THR A 125 10.20 10.60 9.17
CA THR A 125 10.06 9.85 10.43
C THR A 125 8.63 9.92 10.95
N PHE A 126 8.21 8.91 11.71
CA PHE A 126 6.94 8.90 12.44
C PHE A 126 7.14 8.43 13.88
N ASP A 127 6.20 8.79 14.75
CA ASP A 127 6.19 8.32 16.14
C ASP A 127 5.68 6.86 16.19
N LYS A 128 6.59 5.95 16.55
CA LYS A 128 6.29 4.51 16.64
C LYS A 128 5.31 4.17 17.76
N SER A 129 5.26 4.98 18.82
CA SER A 129 4.31 4.79 19.92
C SER A 129 2.91 5.24 19.53
N ALA A 130 2.80 6.27 18.70
CA ALA A 130 1.53 6.72 18.13
C ALA A 130 1.02 5.79 17.01
N TYR A 131 1.93 5.18 16.23
CA TYR A 131 1.60 4.34 15.07
C TYR A 131 2.25 2.95 15.16
N PRO A 132 1.83 2.10 16.12
CA PRO A 132 2.46 0.81 16.38
C PRO A 132 2.33 -0.18 15.21
N GLN A 133 1.20 -0.18 14.49
CA GLN A 133 1.05 -1.04 13.30
C GLN A 133 1.99 -0.60 12.17
N LEU A 134 2.18 0.71 11.99
CA LEU A 134 3.12 1.22 11.00
C LEU A 134 4.57 0.91 11.39
N ALA A 135 4.88 0.90 12.69
CA ALA A 135 6.18 0.48 13.21
C ALA A 135 6.48 -1.00 12.95
N LEU A 136 5.47 -1.87 12.81
CA LEU A 136 5.67 -3.26 12.37
C LEU A 136 6.06 -3.34 10.90
N ALA A 137 5.43 -2.51 10.04
CA ALA A 137 5.76 -2.44 8.62
C ALA A 137 7.11 -1.75 8.36
N TYR A 138 7.43 -0.72 9.15
CA TYR A 138 8.64 0.09 9.05
C TYR A 138 9.35 0.21 10.42
N PRO A 139 10.15 -0.80 10.80
CA PRO A 139 10.79 -0.86 12.12
C PRO A 139 11.70 0.32 12.46
N ASP A 140 12.28 0.98 11.45
CA ASP A 140 13.15 2.14 11.61
C ASP A 140 12.39 3.43 11.97
N GLY A 141 11.05 3.39 12.04
CA GLY A 141 10.24 4.56 12.33
C GLY A 141 10.25 5.59 11.19
N ARG A 142 10.50 5.14 9.96
CA ARG A 142 10.52 5.97 8.75
C ARG A 142 9.75 5.30 7.63
N VAL A 143 8.88 6.05 6.97
CA VAL A 143 8.28 5.60 5.71
C VAL A 143 9.33 5.65 4.60
N PRO A 144 9.22 4.83 3.54
CA PRO A 144 10.16 4.87 2.43
C PRO A 144 10.09 6.23 1.70
N ASP A 145 11.15 6.59 0.99
CA ASP A 145 11.11 7.66 0.00
C ASP A 145 10.85 7.03 -1.37
N LEU A 146 9.63 7.20 -1.88
CA LEU A 146 9.18 6.60 -3.15
C LEU A 146 8.97 7.65 -4.24
N ARG A 147 9.48 8.87 -4.04
CA ARG A 147 9.35 9.95 -5.02
C ARG A 147 10.22 9.66 -6.23
N GLY A 148 9.59 9.39 -7.37
CA GLY A 148 10.28 9.05 -8.61
C GLY A 148 10.59 7.56 -8.77
N GLU A 149 10.24 6.74 -7.78
CA GLU A 149 10.57 5.31 -7.77
C GLU A 149 9.45 4.46 -8.38
N PHE A 150 9.84 3.37 -9.05
CA PHE A 150 8.92 2.30 -9.44
C PHE A 150 8.96 1.17 -8.40
N ILE A 151 7.78 0.72 -7.99
CA ILE A 151 7.66 -0.46 -7.12
C ILE A 151 7.59 -1.71 -8.00
N ARG A 152 8.42 -2.71 -7.69
CA ARG A 152 8.36 -4.04 -8.30
C ARG A 152 7.98 -5.12 -7.28
N GLY A 153 7.49 -6.24 -7.77
CA GLY A 153 7.29 -7.43 -6.94
C GLY A 153 8.63 -7.98 -6.44
N TRP A 154 8.66 -8.38 -5.16
CA TRP A 154 9.78 -9.11 -4.59
C TRP A 154 9.85 -10.52 -5.20
N ASP A 155 11.06 -10.99 -5.50
CA ASP A 155 11.27 -12.26 -6.19
C ASP A 155 10.89 -13.47 -5.35
N ASP A 156 11.09 -13.39 -4.03
CA ASP A 156 10.83 -14.48 -3.08
C ASP A 156 11.32 -15.86 -3.58
N SER A 157 12.56 -15.89 -4.08
CA SER A 157 13.23 -17.08 -4.61
C SER A 157 12.62 -17.67 -5.90
N ARG A 158 11.84 -16.90 -6.67
CA ARG A 158 11.35 -17.31 -8.00
C ARG A 158 12.49 -17.39 -9.04
N GLY A 159 13.58 -16.66 -8.85
CA GLY A 159 14.77 -16.68 -9.70
C GLY A 159 14.83 -15.60 -10.79
N VAL A 160 13.90 -14.63 -10.77
CA VAL A 160 13.90 -13.49 -11.72
C VAL A 160 14.81 -12.36 -11.22
N ASP A 161 14.86 -12.14 -9.90
CA ASP A 161 15.72 -11.15 -9.25
C ASP A 161 16.40 -11.74 -8.00
N PRO A 162 17.35 -12.68 -8.18
CA PRO A 162 17.97 -13.42 -7.07
C PRO A 162 18.75 -12.52 -6.11
N GLY A 163 18.65 -12.82 -4.81
CA GLY A 163 19.38 -12.11 -3.75
C GLY A 163 18.78 -10.77 -3.35
N ARG A 164 17.65 -10.36 -3.98
CA ARG A 164 16.92 -9.15 -3.60
C ARG A 164 16.14 -9.34 -2.31
N VAL A 165 16.05 -8.30 -1.48
CA VAL A 165 15.23 -8.27 -0.25
C VAL A 165 14.17 -7.16 -0.32
N CYS A 166 13.03 -7.36 0.35
CA CYS A 166 11.96 -6.35 0.43
C CYS A 166 12.48 -4.98 0.90
N GLY A 167 12.06 -3.92 0.22
CA GLY A 167 12.43 -2.54 0.55
C GLY A 167 13.80 -2.07 0.07
N SER A 168 14.61 -2.93 -0.57
CA SER A 168 15.92 -2.52 -1.11
C SER A 168 15.79 -1.68 -2.39
N TRP A 169 16.61 -0.63 -2.53
CA TRP A 169 16.66 0.26 -3.70
C TRP A 169 17.60 -0.25 -4.81
N GLN A 170 17.16 -0.18 -6.07
CA GLN A 170 17.92 -0.61 -7.25
C GLN A 170 17.92 0.52 -8.28
N GLY A 171 19.07 0.83 -8.84
CA GLY A 171 19.18 1.76 -9.97
C GLY A 171 18.57 1.19 -11.25
N ASP A 172 18.33 2.06 -12.22
CA ASP A 172 17.91 1.64 -13.54
C ASP A 172 19.02 0.85 -14.27
N ALA A 173 18.60 0.02 -15.22
CA ALA A 173 19.48 -0.68 -16.12
C ALA A 173 18.81 -0.80 -17.49
N ILE A 174 19.59 -0.63 -18.55
CA ILE A 174 19.17 -0.96 -19.91
C ILE A 174 19.67 -2.34 -20.29
N GLN A 175 18.95 -3.01 -21.19
CA GLN A 175 19.48 -4.19 -21.87
C GLN A 175 20.68 -3.81 -22.73
N ASN A 176 21.52 -4.79 -23.04
CA ASN A 176 22.67 -4.60 -23.92
C ASN A 176 22.24 -4.02 -25.27
N ILE A 177 22.91 -2.97 -25.73
CA ILE A 177 22.73 -2.38 -27.06
C ILE A 177 23.84 -2.89 -27.96
N THR A 178 23.46 -3.53 -29.06
CA THR A 178 24.42 -4.10 -30.00
C THR A 178 24.52 -3.28 -31.29
N GLY A 179 25.67 -3.40 -31.92
CA GLY A 179 25.97 -2.83 -33.22
C GLY A 179 27.36 -3.30 -33.65
N GLY A 180 27.67 -3.13 -34.92
CA GLY A 180 28.96 -3.47 -35.45
C GLY A 180 29.31 -2.60 -36.64
N PHE A 181 30.60 -2.44 -36.87
CA PHE A 181 31.12 -1.77 -38.03
C PHE A 181 32.35 -2.51 -38.54
N ALA A 182 32.51 -2.59 -39.85
CA ALA A 182 33.65 -3.26 -40.48
C ALA A 182 34.53 -2.24 -41.20
N VAL A 183 35.83 -2.31 -40.95
CA VAL A 183 36.83 -1.45 -41.59
C VAL A 183 37.72 -2.33 -42.45
N ARG A 184 37.93 -1.90 -43.70
CA ARG A 184 38.87 -2.54 -44.62
C ARG A 184 39.92 -1.55 -45.10
N LEU A 185 41.12 -2.05 -45.39
CA LEU A 185 42.16 -1.32 -46.10
C LEU A 185 41.83 -1.29 -47.61
N MET A 186 41.71 -0.09 -48.18
CA MET A 186 41.57 0.13 -49.63
C MET A 186 42.53 1.23 -50.06
N ASP A 187 43.31 0.99 -51.13
CA ASP A 187 44.21 1.97 -51.76
C ASP A 187 45.06 2.84 -50.79
N GLY A 188 45.54 2.25 -49.69
CA GLY A 188 46.39 2.94 -48.71
C GLY A 188 45.66 3.74 -47.63
N TYR A 189 44.35 3.58 -47.46
CA TYR A 189 43.59 4.17 -46.34
C TYR A 189 42.54 3.19 -45.79
N SER A 190 41.99 3.50 -44.61
CA SER A 190 40.92 2.72 -43.97
C SER A 190 39.56 3.21 -44.44
N GLN A 191 38.74 2.31 -45.00
CA GLN A 191 37.37 2.60 -45.42
C GLN A 191 36.38 1.77 -44.61
N LEU A 192 35.27 2.39 -44.22
CA LEU A 192 34.15 1.69 -43.59
C LEU A 192 33.30 0.97 -44.65
N GLU A 193 33.15 -0.35 -44.52
CA GLU A 193 32.42 -1.19 -45.48
C GLU A 193 30.97 -1.45 -45.06
N SER A 194 30.69 -1.49 -43.76
CA SER A 194 29.33 -1.69 -43.24
C SER A 194 29.15 -1.14 -41.84
N LEU A 195 27.91 -0.77 -41.54
CA LEU A 195 27.43 -0.29 -40.25
C LEU A 195 26.16 -1.05 -39.89
N SER A 196 25.97 -1.31 -38.60
CA SER A 196 24.75 -1.90 -38.09
C SER A 196 24.50 -1.49 -36.63
N GLY A 197 23.23 -1.56 -36.23
CA GLY A 197 22.81 -1.26 -34.87
C GLY A 197 23.03 0.21 -34.52
N ALA A 198 23.56 0.46 -33.33
CA ALA A 198 23.75 1.82 -32.81
C ALA A 198 24.89 2.61 -33.48
N PHE A 199 25.67 2.01 -34.38
CA PHE A 199 26.77 2.71 -35.02
C PHE A 199 26.32 3.49 -36.27
N ASN A 200 26.82 4.71 -36.39
CA ASN A 200 26.74 5.53 -37.59
C ASN A 200 28.13 6.10 -37.91
N ALA A 201 28.36 6.59 -39.12
CA ALA A 201 29.62 7.22 -39.47
C ALA A 201 29.48 8.47 -40.33
N THR A 202 30.42 9.39 -40.16
CA THR A 202 30.58 10.55 -41.04
C THR A 202 31.92 10.46 -41.75
N ARG A 203 31.93 10.66 -43.06
CA ARG A 203 33.18 10.63 -43.84
C ARG A 203 34.06 11.83 -43.47
N ASN A 204 35.28 11.57 -43.04
CA ASN A 204 36.27 12.60 -42.73
C ASN A 204 37.57 12.37 -43.50
N SER A 205 37.71 13.08 -44.63
CA SER A 205 38.90 12.98 -45.50
C SER A 205 40.15 13.67 -44.92
N SER A 206 40.08 14.25 -43.72
CA SER A 206 41.18 15.01 -43.10
C SER A 206 41.85 14.29 -41.91
N SER A 207 41.31 13.15 -41.46
CA SER A 207 41.81 12.32 -40.35
C SER A 207 42.20 10.90 -40.83
N GLY A 208 42.86 10.09 -39.98
CA GLY A 208 43.10 8.65 -40.25
C GLY A 208 44.55 8.15 -40.08
N LEU A 209 44.71 6.82 -39.98
CA LEU A 209 46.02 6.15 -39.86
C LEU A 209 46.79 6.23 -41.19
N TYR A 210 48.08 6.55 -41.12
CA TYR A 210 48.97 6.61 -42.29
C TYR A 210 49.34 5.18 -42.74
N ALA A 211 48.84 4.71 -43.87
CA ALA A 211 49.55 3.64 -44.59
C ALA A 211 50.59 4.33 -45.48
N SER A 212 51.85 3.88 -45.46
CA SER A 212 52.92 4.42 -46.31
C SER A 212 52.55 4.25 -47.80
N TYR A 213 51.92 5.26 -48.38
CA TYR A 213 51.51 5.31 -49.78
C TYR A 213 52.08 6.58 -50.44
N PRO A 214 52.41 6.54 -51.75
CA PRO A 214 53.00 7.67 -52.44
C PRO A 214 51.94 8.76 -52.69
N SER A 215 51.83 9.70 -51.76
CA SER A 215 51.13 11.00 -51.82
C SER A 215 49.65 11.04 -52.24
N GLY A 216 48.82 11.70 -51.43
CA GLY A 216 47.63 12.43 -51.91
C GLY A 216 46.26 11.97 -51.39
N LYS A 217 46.13 10.79 -50.79
CA LYS A 217 44.85 10.33 -50.21
C LYS A 217 44.92 10.27 -48.69
N ARG A 218 43.96 10.94 -48.05
CA ARG A 218 43.76 11.02 -46.59
C ARG A 218 42.29 10.74 -46.30
N GLY A 219 42.00 10.04 -45.21
CA GLY A 219 40.64 9.88 -44.71
C GLY A 219 40.41 8.58 -43.94
N ALA A 220 39.76 8.70 -42.79
CA ALA A 220 39.08 7.62 -42.09
C ALA A 220 37.66 8.11 -41.76
N ASP A 221 36.69 7.20 -41.77
CA ASP A 221 35.33 7.55 -41.37
C ASP A 221 35.26 7.65 -39.83
N ASP A 222 34.66 8.72 -39.32
CA ASP A 222 34.44 8.91 -37.89
C ASP A 222 33.22 8.08 -37.48
N VAL A 223 33.45 6.98 -36.77
CA VAL A 223 32.39 6.08 -36.29
C VAL A 223 31.89 6.55 -34.92
N THR A 224 30.58 6.73 -34.80
CA THR A 224 29.91 7.15 -33.56
C THR A 224 28.92 6.09 -33.12
N PHE A 225 28.90 5.79 -31.82
CA PHE A 225 27.81 5.07 -31.20
C PHE A 225 26.70 6.06 -30.80
N ASP A 226 25.50 5.82 -31.30
CA ASP A 226 24.30 6.55 -30.91
C ASP A 226 23.13 5.57 -30.75
N ALA A 227 22.71 5.39 -29.48
CA ALA A 227 21.59 4.54 -29.11
C ALA A 227 20.25 4.97 -29.74
N SER A 228 20.12 6.24 -30.15
CA SER A 228 18.89 6.79 -30.74
C SER A 228 18.48 6.08 -32.04
N HIS A 229 19.43 5.43 -32.72
CA HIS A 229 19.17 4.66 -33.94
C HIS A 229 18.40 3.35 -33.71
N VAL A 230 18.47 2.79 -32.49
CA VAL A 230 17.87 1.49 -32.16
C VAL A 230 16.96 1.52 -30.95
N ALA A 231 16.91 2.65 -30.23
CA ALA A 231 16.07 2.85 -29.07
C ALA A 231 15.62 4.31 -28.97
N ARG A 232 14.48 4.55 -28.33
CA ARG A 232 14.08 5.91 -27.95
C ARG A 232 14.95 6.36 -26.78
N THR A 233 15.50 7.57 -26.86
CA THR A 233 16.42 8.11 -25.86
C THR A 233 15.80 9.29 -25.10
N ALA A 234 16.26 9.47 -23.86
CA ALA A 234 16.02 10.60 -22.98
C ALA A 234 17.16 10.65 -21.96
N ASN A 235 17.20 11.66 -21.09
CA ASN A 235 18.17 11.73 -20.00
C ASN A 235 18.04 10.60 -18.96
N GLU A 236 16.90 9.89 -18.94
CA GLU A 236 16.57 8.82 -18.01
C GLU A 236 15.86 7.68 -18.76
N THR A 237 16.22 6.43 -18.47
CA THR A 237 15.51 5.26 -18.97
C THR A 237 14.26 5.03 -18.13
N ARG A 238 13.08 5.23 -18.73
CA ARG A 238 11.81 4.98 -18.04
C ARG A 238 10.72 4.49 -18.98
N PRO A 239 9.78 3.65 -18.49
CA PRO A 239 8.55 3.42 -19.21
C PRO A 239 7.71 4.71 -19.24
N ARG A 240 6.73 4.75 -20.14
CA ARG A 240 5.66 5.78 -20.05
C ARG A 240 4.97 5.62 -18.69
N ASN A 241 4.79 6.72 -17.98
CA ASN A 241 4.23 6.70 -16.63
C ASN A 241 3.39 7.96 -16.38
N VAL A 242 2.56 7.89 -15.33
CA VAL A 242 1.81 9.01 -14.77
C VAL A 242 2.20 9.13 -13.30
N ALA A 243 2.57 10.33 -12.86
CA ALA A 243 3.02 10.56 -11.50
C ALA A 243 1.83 10.61 -10.52
N PHE A 244 1.85 9.71 -9.53
CA PHE A 244 0.95 9.72 -8.37
C PHE A 244 1.80 9.96 -7.11
N ASN A 245 1.19 10.47 -6.06
CA ASN A 245 1.82 10.50 -4.75
C ASN A 245 1.71 9.10 -4.12
N TYR A 246 2.77 8.61 -3.48
CA TYR A 246 2.66 7.40 -2.67
C TYR A 246 2.36 7.79 -1.23
N ILE A 247 1.30 7.21 -0.66
CA ILE A 247 0.92 7.39 0.74
C ILE A 247 0.77 6.04 1.43
N VAL A 248 0.89 6.01 2.76
CA VAL A 248 0.61 4.84 3.60
C VAL A 248 -0.44 5.19 4.64
N ARG A 249 -1.33 4.24 4.96
CA ARG A 249 -2.22 4.38 6.12
C ARG A 249 -1.35 4.43 7.39
N ALA A 250 -1.63 5.38 8.28
CA ALA A 250 -0.86 5.58 9.51
C ALA A 250 -1.33 4.66 10.65
N ALA A 251 -2.63 4.38 10.71
CA ALA A 251 -3.30 3.50 11.67
C ALA A 251 -4.55 2.88 11.05
#